data_AF-A0A6L7SV13-F1
#
_entry.id   AF-A0A6L7SV13-F1
#
_cell.length_a   1.000
_cell.length_b   1.000
_cell.length_c   1.000
_cell.angle_alpha   90.00
_cell.angle_beta   90.00
_cell.angle_gamma   90.00
#
_symmetry.space_group_name_H-M   'P 1'
#
loop_
_entity.id
_entity.type
_entity.pdbx_description
1 polymer ?
#
loop_
_entity_poly.entity_id
_entity_poly.type
_entity_poly.pdbx_seq_one_letter_code
_entity_poly.pdbx_strand_id
1 'polypeptide(L)'
;MNSKSEGNGARPCCFVGATWKGSDQTGRFVQGGIWENGHPDKHLDTVKSIQVGDRIAIKSAYTKRNDLPFDSRGHSVSVMEIKAIGTVKENFGDGRTLSVDWNPFDSPREWYFSTYRDVITGFMFSASWEKNAFIEFTFDEKPQDFDRFRNAPKWREHFSDSEASTQLDAADTDMQHDDHNSEFPLNQILFGPPELSGILLGSTQIGIEQSIG
;
A
#
# COMPACT_ATOMS: atom_id res chain seq x y z
N MET A 1 19.67 -25.92 -28.94
CA MET A 1 18.54 -25.39 -28.15
C MET A 1 19.10 -24.99 -26.79
N ASN A 2 19.48 -23.72 -26.63
CA ASN A 2 19.95 -23.22 -25.35
C ASN A 2 18.78 -22.48 -24.70
N SER A 3 18.02 -23.20 -23.89
CA SER A 3 17.11 -22.61 -22.91
C SER A 3 17.95 -21.81 -21.93
N LYS A 4 18.14 -20.52 -22.23
CA LYS A 4 18.65 -19.54 -21.29
C LYS A 4 17.69 -19.57 -20.10
N SER A 5 18.14 -20.11 -18.97
CA SER A 5 17.45 -19.88 -17.71
C SER A 5 17.51 -18.37 -17.50
N GLU A 6 16.41 -17.67 -17.73
CA GLU A 6 16.26 -16.31 -17.25
C GLU A 6 16.44 -16.39 -15.75
N GLY A 7 17.54 -15.81 -15.27
CA GLY A 7 17.78 -15.69 -13.84
C GLY A 7 16.53 -15.08 -13.20
N ASN A 8 16.09 -15.68 -12.10
CA ASN A 8 15.02 -15.19 -11.24
C ASN A 8 15.45 -13.88 -10.54
N GLY A 9 15.88 -12.89 -11.33
CA GLY A 9 16.02 -11.52 -10.93
C GLY A 9 14.62 -10.95 -10.84
N ALA A 10 14.11 -10.88 -9.62
CA ALA A 10 12.95 -10.10 -9.21
C ALA A 10 12.61 -8.97 -10.20
N ARG A 11 11.66 -9.22 -11.10
CA ARG A 11 11.24 -8.19 -12.08
C ARG A 11 10.51 -7.06 -11.33
N PRO A 12 10.78 -5.79 -11.68
CA PRO A 12 10.04 -4.66 -11.13
C PRO A 12 8.54 -4.87 -11.31
N CYS A 13 7.77 -4.37 -10.35
CA CYS A 13 6.32 -4.41 -10.41
C CYS A 13 5.72 -3.09 -9.97
N CYS A 14 4.60 -2.70 -10.55
CA CYS A 14 3.87 -1.51 -10.15
C CYS A 14 2.44 -1.86 -9.73
N PHE A 15 1.91 -1.07 -8.80
CA PHE A 15 0.56 -1.22 -8.28
C PHE A 15 -0.16 0.09 -8.52
N VAL A 16 -1.30 0.02 -9.18
CA VAL A 16 -2.01 1.17 -9.70
C VAL A 16 -3.46 1.19 -9.22
N GLY A 17 -3.97 2.38 -8.96
CA GLY A 17 -5.38 2.61 -8.71
C GLY A 17 -6.17 2.67 -10.02
N ALA A 18 -7.48 2.42 -9.91
CA ALA A 18 -8.41 2.54 -11.02
C ALA A 18 -9.63 3.42 -10.72
N THR A 19 -9.63 4.17 -9.61
CA THR A 19 -10.78 5.02 -9.25
C THR A 19 -10.56 6.45 -9.73
N TRP A 20 -11.49 6.95 -10.54
CA TRP A 20 -11.50 8.32 -11.05
C TRP A 20 -12.77 9.03 -10.60
N LYS A 21 -12.65 10.16 -9.89
CA LYS A 21 -13.80 10.95 -9.40
C LYS A 21 -14.87 10.08 -8.71
N GLY A 22 -14.45 9.05 -7.98
CA GLY A 22 -15.33 8.10 -7.28
C GLY A 22 -15.85 6.92 -8.10
N SER A 23 -15.55 6.84 -9.40
CA SER A 23 -15.97 5.73 -10.27
C SER A 23 -14.81 4.78 -10.56
N ASP A 24 -15.04 3.47 -10.39
CA ASP A 24 -14.07 2.42 -10.70
C ASP A 24 -13.96 2.20 -12.23
N GLN A 25 -12.74 2.30 -12.75
CA GLN A 25 -12.39 2.12 -14.16
C GLN A 25 -11.80 0.75 -14.48
N THR A 26 -11.73 -0.17 -13.49
CA THR A 26 -11.11 -1.49 -13.65
C THR A 26 -11.65 -2.23 -14.88
N GLY A 27 -12.99 -2.27 -15.05
CA GLY A 27 -13.61 -2.92 -16.21
C GLY A 27 -13.17 -2.32 -17.55
N ARG A 28 -13.09 -0.99 -17.65
CA ARG A 28 -12.60 -0.27 -18.85
C ARG A 28 -11.15 -0.62 -19.16
N PHE A 29 -10.31 -0.65 -18.13
CA PHE A 29 -8.88 -0.98 -18.25
C PHE A 29 -8.65 -2.40 -18.72
N VAL A 30 -9.31 -3.37 -18.08
CA VAL A 30 -9.20 -4.79 -18.43
C VAL A 30 -9.71 -5.04 -19.85
N GLN A 31 -10.91 -4.55 -20.19
CA GLN A 31 -11.48 -4.74 -21.52
C GLN A 31 -10.66 -4.06 -22.63
N GLY A 32 -10.11 -2.88 -22.34
CA GLY A 32 -9.32 -2.11 -23.28
C GLY A 32 -7.87 -2.56 -23.42
N GLY A 33 -7.38 -3.48 -22.57
CA GLY A 33 -5.96 -3.86 -22.57
C GLY A 33 -5.04 -2.69 -22.23
N ILE A 34 -5.50 -1.78 -21.36
CA ILE A 34 -4.76 -0.57 -20.99
C ILE A 34 -4.80 -0.30 -19.50
N TRP A 35 -3.86 0.51 -19.03
CA TRP A 35 -4.02 1.33 -17.83
C TRP A 35 -3.85 2.80 -18.19
N GLU A 36 -4.63 3.68 -17.55
CA GLU A 36 -4.49 5.12 -17.73
C GLU A 36 -4.42 5.84 -16.38
N ASN A 37 -3.47 6.75 -16.26
CA ASN A 37 -3.36 7.67 -15.14
C ASN A 37 -4.46 8.73 -15.22
N GLY A 38 -5.36 8.70 -14.23
CA GLY A 38 -6.45 9.65 -14.10
C GLY A 38 -6.04 11.05 -13.65
N HIS A 39 -4.78 11.23 -13.24
CA HIS A 39 -4.22 12.54 -12.91
C HIS A 39 -3.47 13.12 -14.11
N PRO A 40 -3.87 14.27 -14.65
CA PRO A 40 -3.27 14.82 -15.86
C PRO A 40 -1.84 15.35 -15.64
N ASP A 41 -1.50 15.72 -14.42
CA ASP A 41 -0.29 16.46 -14.04
C ASP A 41 0.58 15.74 -13.00
N LYS A 42 0.13 14.62 -12.45
CA LYS A 42 0.83 13.87 -11.38
C LYS A 42 1.33 12.53 -11.87
N HIS A 43 2.43 12.08 -11.28
CA HIS A 43 3.03 10.75 -11.51
C HIS A 43 3.50 10.47 -12.94
N LEU A 44 3.60 11.50 -13.79
CA LEU A 44 3.97 11.34 -15.20
C LEU A 44 5.34 10.65 -15.36
N ASP A 45 6.33 11.06 -14.58
CA ASP A 45 7.67 10.47 -14.65
C ASP A 45 7.71 9.03 -14.14
N THR A 46 6.90 8.71 -13.13
CA THR A 46 6.73 7.33 -12.66
C THR A 46 6.16 6.45 -13.76
N VAL A 47 5.11 6.91 -14.46
CA VAL A 47 4.52 6.16 -15.57
C VAL A 47 5.51 6.03 -16.73
N LYS A 48 6.26 7.09 -17.08
CA LYS A 48 7.32 7.02 -18.11
C LYS A 48 8.44 6.05 -17.75
N SER A 49 8.71 5.82 -16.46
CA SER A 49 9.76 4.91 -16.00
C SER A 49 9.40 3.42 -16.13
N ILE A 50 8.11 3.08 -16.25
CA ILE A 50 7.64 1.70 -16.36
C ILE A 50 8.09 1.08 -17.69
N GLN A 51 8.65 -0.12 -17.64
CA GLN A 51 9.21 -0.80 -18.80
C GLN A 51 8.26 -1.89 -19.32
N VAL A 52 8.38 -2.19 -20.61
CA VAL A 52 7.74 -3.36 -21.22
C VAL A 52 8.25 -4.62 -20.52
N GLY A 53 7.32 -5.49 -20.12
CA GLY A 53 7.62 -6.71 -19.37
C GLY A 53 7.54 -6.56 -17.84
N ASP A 54 7.38 -5.33 -17.33
CA ASP A 54 7.10 -5.11 -15.90
C ASP A 54 5.72 -5.70 -15.53
N ARG A 55 5.63 -6.19 -14.29
CA ARG A 55 4.37 -6.69 -13.75
C ARG A 55 3.54 -5.53 -13.20
N ILE A 56 2.24 -5.53 -13.41
CA ILE A 56 1.35 -4.47 -12.97
C ILE A 56 0.11 -5.06 -12.28
N ALA A 57 -0.37 -4.42 -11.22
CA ALA A 57 -1.56 -4.84 -10.49
C ALA A 57 -2.54 -3.68 -10.26
N ILE A 58 -3.82 -3.89 -10.54
CA ILE A 58 -4.89 -2.95 -10.16
C ILE A 58 -5.27 -3.21 -8.71
N LYS A 59 -5.23 -2.15 -7.89
CA LYS A 59 -5.52 -2.21 -6.46
C LYS A 59 -6.53 -1.16 -5.97
N SER A 60 -7.17 -1.47 -4.85
CA SER A 60 -7.92 -0.54 -4.00
C SER A 60 -7.54 -0.76 -2.54
N ALA A 61 -7.74 0.25 -1.71
CA ALA A 61 -7.53 0.14 -0.27
C ALA A 61 -8.78 0.57 0.49
N TYR A 62 -9.13 -0.18 1.53
CA TYR A 62 -10.21 0.13 2.47
C TYR A 62 -9.89 -0.45 3.86
N THR A 63 -10.81 -0.29 4.80
CA THR A 63 -10.72 -0.92 6.12
C THR A 63 -11.86 -1.92 6.30
N LYS A 64 -11.55 -3.02 6.99
CA LYS A 64 -12.49 -4.11 7.27
C LYS A 64 -12.38 -4.49 8.73
N ARG A 65 -13.52 -4.66 9.40
CA ARG A 65 -13.60 -5.02 10.83
C ARG A 65 -14.15 -6.42 11.05
N ASN A 66 -15.07 -6.85 10.18
CA ASN A 66 -15.78 -8.13 10.25
C ASN A 66 -15.34 -9.05 9.10
N ASP A 67 -15.65 -10.33 9.18
CA ASP A 67 -15.34 -11.35 8.15
C ASP A 67 -13.84 -11.39 7.79
N LEU A 68 -13.00 -11.24 8.82
CA LEU A 68 -11.54 -11.36 8.70
C LEU A 68 -11.14 -12.83 8.90
N PRO A 69 -10.12 -13.33 8.18
CA PRO A 69 -9.65 -14.71 8.32
C PRO A 69 -8.82 -14.94 9.60
N PHE A 70 -8.78 -13.97 10.51
CA PHE A 70 -8.08 -14.01 11.79
C PHE A 70 -8.81 -13.13 12.81
N ASP A 71 -8.53 -13.33 14.10
CA ASP A 71 -9.09 -12.50 15.16
C ASP A 71 -8.41 -11.11 15.18
N SER A 72 -9.22 -10.08 14.95
CA SER A 72 -8.79 -8.68 15.00
C SER A 72 -8.99 -8.03 16.37
N ARG A 73 -9.54 -8.75 17.35
CA ARG A 73 -9.88 -8.25 18.69
C ARG A 73 -10.76 -7.00 18.66
N GLY A 74 -11.62 -6.93 17.64
CA GLY A 74 -12.52 -5.80 17.41
C GLY A 74 -11.85 -4.57 16.77
N HIS A 75 -10.57 -4.65 16.38
CA HIS A 75 -9.88 -3.58 15.66
C HIS A 75 -10.16 -3.63 14.15
N SER A 76 -10.23 -2.45 13.53
CA SER A 76 -10.30 -2.34 12.07
C SER A 76 -8.94 -2.65 11.45
N VAL A 77 -8.94 -3.47 10.40
CA VAL A 77 -7.74 -3.84 9.64
C VAL A 77 -7.75 -3.16 8.28
N SER A 78 -6.60 -2.64 7.85
CA SER A 78 -6.45 -2.12 6.50
C SER A 78 -6.33 -3.27 5.50
N VAL A 79 -7.13 -3.19 4.43
CA VAL A 79 -7.20 -4.18 3.34
C VAL A 79 -6.69 -3.55 2.06
N MET A 80 -5.82 -4.26 1.37
CA MET A 80 -5.41 -4.01 0.01
C MET A 80 -6.07 -5.04 -0.89
N GLU A 81 -7.06 -4.62 -1.66
CA GLU A 81 -7.76 -5.45 -2.62
C GLU A 81 -7.02 -5.42 -3.96
N ILE A 82 -6.69 -6.59 -4.49
CA ILE A 82 -6.10 -6.75 -5.82
C ILE A 82 -7.16 -7.28 -6.76
N LYS A 83 -7.48 -6.52 -7.80
CA LYS A 83 -8.58 -6.82 -8.74
C LYS A 83 -8.11 -7.54 -10.01
N ALA A 84 -6.91 -7.19 -10.47
CA ALA A 84 -6.32 -7.76 -11.67
C ALA A 84 -4.80 -7.64 -11.59
N ILE A 85 -4.11 -8.57 -12.23
CA ILE A 85 -2.67 -8.50 -12.48
C ILE A 85 -2.42 -8.53 -13.98
N GLY A 86 -1.26 -8.07 -14.43
CA GLY A 86 -0.93 -8.07 -15.85
C GLY A 86 0.55 -7.84 -16.11
N THR A 87 0.89 -7.87 -17.39
CA THR A 87 2.23 -7.55 -17.87
C THR A 87 2.15 -6.37 -18.83
N VAL A 88 3.00 -5.36 -18.63
CA VAL A 88 3.07 -4.19 -19.51
C VAL A 88 3.57 -4.63 -20.88
N LYS A 89 2.77 -4.33 -21.92
CA LYS A 89 3.06 -4.64 -23.33
C LYS A 89 3.70 -3.48 -24.05
N GLU A 90 3.29 -2.26 -23.71
CA GLU A 90 3.78 -1.03 -24.32
C GLU A 90 3.67 0.14 -23.35
N ASN A 91 4.66 1.05 -23.40
CA ASN A 91 4.60 2.35 -22.75
C ASN A 91 4.75 3.43 -23.83
N PHE A 92 3.71 4.25 -24.01
CA PHE A 92 3.67 5.27 -25.04
C PHE A 92 4.58 6.49 -24.75
N GLY A 93 5.17 6.56 -23.55
CA GLY A 93 6.04 7.66 -23.13
C GLY A 93 5.30 8.97 -22.85
N ASP A 94 3.97 8.97 -22.90
CA ASP A 94 3.11 10.12 -22.59
C ASP A 94 3.03 10.41 -21.07
N GLY A 95 3.50 9.47 -20.23
CA GLY A 95 3.39 9.53 -18.77
C GLY A 95 1.98 9.26 -18.25
N ARG A 96 1.09 8.73 -19.08
CA ARG A 96 -0.30 8.50 -18.72
C ARG A 96 -0.79 7.11 -19.08
N THR A 97 -0.40 6.57 -20.21
CA THR A 97 -1.03 5.38 -20.79
C THR A 97 -0.05 4.23 -20.89
N LEU A 98 -0.48 3.05 -20.47
CA LEU A 98 0.23 1.80 -20.67
C LEU A 98 -0.69 0.83 -21.41
N SER A 99 -0.17 0.10 -22.39
CA SER A 99 -0.83 -1.12 -22.87
C SER A 99 -0.44 -2.27 -21.96
N VAL A 100 -1.42 -3.05 -21.55
CA VAL A 100 -1.25 -4.12 -20.56
C VAL A 100 -2.02 -5.35 -21.00
N ASP A 101 -1.34 -6.49 -20.91
CA ASP A 101 -1.97 -7.80 -21.03
C ASP A 101 -2.50 -8.21 -19.65
N TRP A 102 -3.80 -8.04 -19.45
CA TRP A 102 -4.47 -8.19 -18.17
C TRP A 102 -4.95 -9.63 -17.94
N ASN A 103 -4.80 -10.08 -16.70
CA ASN A 103 -5.37 -11.29 -16.13
C ASN A 103 -6.24 -10.89 -14.91
N PRO A 104 -7.54 -10.60 -15.12
CA PRO A 104 -8.45 -10.24 -14.03
C PRO A 104 -8.78 -11.44 -13.15
N PHE A 105 -9.12 -11.19 -11.89
CA PHE A 105 -9.62 -12.23 -11.00
C PHE A 105 -11.15 -12.27 -10.99
N ASP A 106 -11.74 -13.47 -10.92
CA ASP A 106 -13.19 -13.65 -10.73
C ASP A 106 -13.68 -13.06 -9.40
N SER A 107 -12.81 -13.09 -8.39
CA SER A 107 -13.03 -12.45 -7.10
C SER A 107 -11.73 -11.75 -6.67
N PRO A 108 -11.80 -10.47 -6.25
CA PRO A 108 -10.62 -9.75 -5.81
C PRO A 108 -9.92 -10.45 -4.64
N ARG A 109 -8.59 -10.36 -4.61
CA ARG A 109 -7.77 -10.93 -3.54
C ARG A 109 -7.55 -9.87 -2.46
N GLU A 110 -7.81 -10.20 -1.20
CA GLU A 110 -7.62 -9.29 -0.07
C GLU A 110 -6.28 -9.56 0.64
N TRP A 111 -5.44 -8.53 0.75
CA TRP A 111 -4.23 -8.53 1.56
C TRP A 111 -4.40 -7.63 2.79
N TYR A 112 -4.01 -8.10 3.98
CA TYR A 112 -4.26 -7.41 5.24
C TYR A 112 -3.01 -6.76 5.85
N PHE A 113 -3.21 -5.91 6.87
CA PHE A 113 -2.22 -5.24 7.73
C PHE A 113 -1.47 -4.05 7.12
N SER A 114 -0.94 -4.17 5.90
CA SER A 114 -0.14 -3.11 5.27
C SER A 114 -0.81 -2.63 3.98
N THR A 115 -1.04 -1.32 3.88
CA THR A 115 -1.63 -0.71 2.67
C THR A 115 -0.75 0.40 2.09
N TYR A 116 -0.51 0.33 0.78
CA TYR A 116 0.11 1.39 -0.02
C TYR A 116 -0.97 2.23 -0.70
N ARG A 117 -1.27 3.40 -0.14
CA ARG A 117 -2.44 4.21 -0.54
C ARG A 117 -2.21 5.09 -1.77
N ASP A 118 -0.96 5.25 -2.26
CA ASP A 118 -0.68 6.07 -3.43
C ASP A 118 -1.34 5.51 -4.70
N VAL A 119 -1.78 6.41 -5.60
CA VAL A 119 -2.48 6.03 -6.83
C VAL A 119 -1.60 5.20 -7.75
N ILE A 120 -0.29 5.43 -7.73
CA ILE A 120 0.69 4.57 -8.37
C ILE A 120 1.87 4.37 -7.44
N THR A 121 2.22 3.12 -7.18
CA THR A 121 3.36 2.75 -6.37
C THR A 121 4.19 1.72 -7.14
N GLY A 122 5.41 2.09 -7.52
CA GLY A 122 6.40 1.14 -8.02
C GLY A 122 7.03 0.39 -6.85
N PHE A 123 7.13 -0.92 -6.96
CA PHE A 123 7.92 -1.76 -6.07
C PHE A 123 9.00 -2.50 -6.84
N MET A 124 10.13 -2.65 -6.18
CA MET A 124 11.09 -3.70 -6.45
C MET A 124 11.13 -4.62 -5.24
N PHE A 125 11.49 -5.88 -5.44
CA PHE A 125 11.86 -6.73 -4.32
C PHE A 125 12.94 -6.03 -3.49
N SER A 126 12.84 -6.15 -2.18
CA SER A 126 13.68 -5.40 -1.25
C SER A 126 14.12 -6.27 -0.08
N ALA A 127 14.93 -5.72 0.82
CA ALA A 127 15.29 -6.40 2.07
C ALA A 127 14.09 -6.58 3.02
N SER A 128 12.95 -5.89 2.79
CA SER A 128 11.74 -6.08 3.59
C SER A 128 10.99 -7.32 3.14
N TRP A 129 10.90 -8.29 4.06
CA TRP A 129 10.16 -9.52 3.84
C TRP A 129 8.66 -9.27 3.64
N GLU A 130 8.08 -8.23 4.24
CA GLU A 130 6.67 -7.87 4.10
C GLU A 130 6.36 -7.44 2.67
N LYS A 131 7.23 -6.62 2.08
CA LYS A 131 7.12 -6.19 0.69
C LYS A 131 7.24 -7.39 -0.25
N ASN A 132 8.20 -8.27 -0.01
CA ASN A 132 8.38 -9.46 -0.84
C ASN A 132 7.18 -10.40 -0.71
N ALA A 133 6.67 -10.64 0.50
CA ALA A 133 5.48 -11.45 0.72
C ALA A 133 4.24 -10.88 0.00
N PHE A 134 4.08 -9.55 0.00
CA PHE A 134 3.00 -8.90 -0.74
C PHE A 134 3.14 -9.04 -2.27
N ILE A 135 4.36 -8.91 -2.80
CA ILE A 135 4.63 -9.13 -4.23
C ILE A 135 4.33 -10.58 -4.61
N GLU A 136 4.81 -11.53 -3.81
CA GLU A 136 4.59 -12.96 -4.02
C GLU A 136 3.10 -13.35 -3.90
N PHE A 137 2.37 -12.75 -2.96
CA PHE A 137 0.92 -12.92 -2.87
C PHE A 137 0.20 -12.42 -4.12
N THR A 138 0.62 -11.24 -4.61
CA THR A 138 -0.04 -10.58 -5.74
C THR A 138 0.19 -11.34 -7.04
N PHE A 139 1.45 -11.66 -7.35
CA PHE A 139 1.85 -12.14 -8.67
C PHE A 139 2.16 -13.64 -8.72
N ASP A 140 2.49 -14.26 -7.58
CA ASP A 140 3.00 -15.64 -7.52
C ASP A 140 2.05 -16.57 -6.73
N GLU A 141 0.83 -16.10 -6.45
CA GLU A 141 -0.27 -16.83 -5.79
C GLU A 141 0.07 -17.41 -4.41
N LYS A 142 1.09 -16.87 -3.74
CA LYS A 142 1.44 -17.34 -2.40
C LYS A 142 0.43 -16.84 -1.37
N PRO A 143 0.00 -17.68 -0.41
CA PRO A 143 -0.89 -17.21 0.65
C PRO A 143 -0.21 -16.20 1.57
N GLN A 144 -0.98 -15.29 2.16
CA GLN A 144 -0.50 -14.41 3.23
C GLN A 144 -0.35 -15.21 4.54
N ASP A 145 0.81 -15.11 5.17
CA ASP A 145 1.09 -15.71 6.48
C ASP A 145 0.56 -14.81 7.61
N PHE A 146 -0.73 -14.94 7.94
CA PHE A 146 -1.37 -14.06 8.93
C PHE A 146 -0.67 -14.09 10.28
N ASP A 147 -0.22 -15.26 10.75
CA ASP A 147 0.42 -15.41 12.07
C ASP A 147 1.74 -14.65 12.13
N ARG A 148 2.53 -14.69 11.06
CA ARG A 148 3.77 -13.93 10.96
C ARG A 148 3.52 -12.43 10.97
N PHE A 149 2.46 -11.94 10.31
CA PHE A 149 2.08 -10.53 10.35
C PHE A 149 1.55 -10.10 11.71
N ARG A 150 0.58 -10.85 12.28
CA ARG A 150 0.01 -10.57 13.61
C ARG A 150 1.07 -10.48 14.70
N ASN A 151 2.12 -11.28 14.60
CA ASN A 151 3.21 -11.32 15.57
C ASN A 151 4.41 -10.43 15.22
N ALA A 152 4.40 -9.69 14.11
CA ALA A 152 5.50 -8.76 13.81
C ALA A 152 5.45 -7.52 14.72
N PRO A 153 6.58 -6.86 15.02
CA PRO A 153 6.64 -5.76 15.99
C PRO A 153 5.62 -4.64 15.77
N LYS A 154 5.24 -4.38 14.51
CA LYS A 154 4.28 -3.33 14.13
C LYS A 154 2.83 -3.65 14.49
N TRP A 155 2.46 -4.93 14.57
CA TRP A 155 1.06 -5.37 14.68
C TRP A 155 0.81 -6.16 15.97
N ARG A 156 1.87 -6.60 16.65
CA ARG A 156 1.81 -7.46 17.83
C ARG A 156 0.93 -6.90 18.95
N GLU A 157 0.99 -5.60 19.21
CA GLU A 157 0.21 -4.97 20.30
C GLU A 157 -1.31 -5.13 20.11
N HIS A 158 -1.78 -5.04 18.87
CA HIS A 158 -3.22 -5.09 18.56
C HIS A 158 -3.69 -6.48 18.14
N PHE A 159 -2.81 -7.32 17.59
CA PHE A 159 -3.21 -8.55 16.87
C PHE A 159 -2.51 -9.84 17.32
N SER A 160 -1.55 -9.79 18.25
CA SER A 160 -0.87 -11.01 18.69
C SER A 160 -1.71 -11.88 19.61
N ASP A 161 -1.35 -13.16 19.66
CA ASP A 161 -2.02 -14.19 20.46
C ASP A 161 -1.69 -14.09 21.97
N SER A 162 -0.97 -13.04 22.42
CA SER A 162 -0.59 -12.89 23.83
C SER A 162 -1.71 -12.21 24.63
N GLU A 163 -2.26 -12.93 25.61
CA GLU A 163 -3.13 -12.35 26.64
C GLU A 163 -2.33 -11.43 27.58
N ALA A 164 -2.14 -10.18 27.17
CA ALA A 164 -1.62 -9.12 28.02
C ALA A 164 -2.47 -7.86 27.85
N SER A 165 -3.74 -7.94 28.23
CA SER A 165 -4.50 -6.77 28.63
C SER A 165 -4.30 -6.56 30.13
N THR A 166 -3.23 -5.86 30.51
CA THR A 166 -3.11 -5.36 31.88
C THR A 166 -3.90 -4.05 31.99
N GLN A 167 -5.01 -4.17 32.72
CA GLN A 167 -5.78 -3.15 33.45
C GLN A 167 -5.34 -1.67 33.32
N LEU A 168 -6.29 -0.84 32.89
CA LEU A 168 -6.40 0.55 33.37
C LEU A 168 -7.69 0.68 34.18
N ASP A 169 -7.53 1.32 35.32
CA ASP A 169 -8.37 1.27 36.50
C ASP A 169 -9.80 1.81 36.33
N ALA A 170 -10.70 1.21 37.13
CA ALA A 170 -12.04 1.68 37.37
C ALA A 170 -12.05 2.91 38.29
N ALA A 171 -12.80 3.95 37.89
CA ALA A 171 -13.51 4.89 38.75
C ALA A 171 -14.69 5.46 37.94
N ASP A 172 -15.90 4.87 38.03
CA ASP A 172 -16.96 5.08 39.04
C ASP A 172 -17.96 6.21 38.66
N THR A 173 -19.17 5.79 38.26
CA THR A 173 -20.52 6.45 38.35
C THR A 173 -20.73 7.78 37.56
N ASP A 174 -21.77 8.06 36.76
CA ASP A 174 -23.23 7.84 36.83
C ASP A 174 -23.90 8.09 35.45
N MET A 175 -25.18 7.69 35.33
CA MET A 175 -26.18 7.78 34.26
C MET A 175 -26.15 8.97 33.27
N GLN A 176 -26.36 8.68 31.97
CA GLN A 176 -27.62 8.94 31.23
C GLN A 176 -27.55 8.37 29.80
N HIS A 177 -28.63 7.71 29.37
CA HIS A 177 -28.88 7.41 27.96
C HIS A 177 -29.12 8.72 27.23
N ASP A 178 -28.26 9.07 26.28
CA ASP A 178 -28.62 9.98 25.20
C ASP A 178 -28.08 9.45 23.87
N ASP A 179 -29.02 9.34 22.96
CA ASP A 179 -28.91 8.80 21.61
C ASP A 179 -28.23 9.87 20.73
N HIS A 180 -26.90 9.81 20.63
CA HIS A 180 -26.16 10.59 19.62
C HIS A 180 -25.09 9.71 18.96
N ASN A 181 -25.43 9.27 17.75
CA ASN A 181 -24.50 8.85 16.72
C ASN A 181 -23.44 9.93 16.47
N SER A 182 -22.35 9.90 17.24
CA SER A 182 -21.17 10.72 17.00
C SER A 182 -20.33 10.02 15.94
N GLU A 183 -20.51 10.44 14.70
CA GLU A 183 -19.54 10.24 13.63
C GLU A 183 -18.15 10.58 14.17
N PHE A 184 -17.29 9.57 14.30
CA PHE A 184 -15.88 9.79 14.56
C PHE A 184 -15.35 10.64 13.39
N PRO A 185 -14.81 11.85 13.63
CA PRO A 185 -14.29 12.66 12.56
C PRO A 185 -13.12 11.90 11.91
N LEU A 186 -13.17 11.82 10.58
CA LEU A 186 -12.31 11.08 9.64
C LEU A 186 -10.79 11.41 9.69
N ASN A 187 -10.29 12.02 10.76
CA ASN A 187 -8.93 12.58 10.81
C ASN A 187 -8.26 12.38 12.18
N GLN A 188 -8.04 11.11 12.58
CA GLN A 188 -6.98 10.78 13.53
C GLN A 188 -6.44 9.37 13.24
N ILE A 189 -5.55 9.30 12.26
CA ILE A 189 -4.73 8.13 12.01
C ILE A 189 -3.48 8.28 12.87
N LEU A 190 -3.35 7.42 13.87
CA LEU A 190 -2.20 7.25 14.78
C LEU A 190 -0.94 6.79 14.02
N PHE A 191 -0.40 7.58 13.08
CA PHE A 191 0.90 7.30 12.48
C PHE A 191 1.64 8.61 12.20
N GLY A 192 2.54 8.98 13.11
CA GLY A 192 3.57 9.98 12.84
C GLY A 192 4.59 9.45 11.81
N PRO A 193 5.26 10.33 11.06
CA PRO A 193 6.32 9.93 10.14
C PRO A 193 7.44 9.20 10.91
N PRO A 194 8.15 8.24 10.30
CA PRO A 194 9.34 7.68 10.91
C PRO A 194 10.40 8.79 11.00
N GLU A 195 10.53 9.38 12.19
CA GLU A 195 11.56 10.35 12.51
C GLU A 195 12.95 9.77 12.21
N LEU A 196 13.65 10.46 11.31
CA LEU A 196 15.09 10.37 11.14
C LEU A 196 15.73 10.84 12.45
N SER A 197 16.18 9.90 13.28
CA SER A 197 17.03 10.24 14.42
C SER A 197 18.43 10.59 13.91
N GLY A 198 18.74 11.88 13.98
CA GLY A 198 19.99 12.46 13.50
C GLY A 198 21.20 12.23 14.40
N ILE A 199 22.34 12.64 13.86
CA ILE A 199 23.50 13.07 14.64
C ILE A 199 23.67 14.55 14.33
N LEU A 200 23.35 15.39 15.32
CA LEU A 200 23.76 16.78 15.40
C LEU A 200 25.05 16.85 16.21
N LEU A 201 26.03 17.66 15.80
CA LEU A 201 26.59 18.76 16.60
C LEU A 201 27.87 19.30 15.95
N GLY A 202 27.95 20.63 15.81
CA GLY A 202 29.20 21.31 15.52
C GLY A 202 29.07 22.69 14.88
N SER A 203 28.33 23.62 15.49
CA SER A 203 28.30 25.05 15.13
C SER A 203 29.68 25.70 15.36
N THR A 204 30.19 26.54 14.45
CA THR A 204 31.09 27.69 14.78
C THR A 204 31.17 28.71 13.60
N GLN A 205 31.03 30.00 13.97
CA GLN A 205 31.36 31.28 13.31
C GLN A 205 30.72 31.75 11.97
N ILE A 206 29.73 32.64 12.13
CA ILE A 206 29.65 34.04 11.67
C ILE A 206 30.78 34.54 10.73
N GLY A 207 30.40 34.96 9.51
CA GLY A 207 31.18 35.82 8.62
C GLY A 207 30.26 36.87 7.98
N ILE A 208 30.45 38.12 8.39
CA ILE A 208 29.77 39.31 7.88
C ILE A 208 30.66 39.86 6.77
N GLU A 209 30.18 40.01 5.54
CA GLU A 209 30.80 40.95 4.61
C GLU A 209 29.72 41.64 3.76
N GLN A 210 29.68 42.95 3.92
CA GLN A 210 28.97 43.85 3.04
C GLN A 210 29.79 44.03 1.76
N SER A 211 29.13 44.02 0.61
CA SER A 211 29.68 44.63 -0.60
C SER A 211 28.70 45.68 -1.08
N ILE A 212 29.16 46.93 -0.99
CA ILE A 212 28.61 48.12 -1.61
C ILE A 212 29.70 48.56 -2.60
N GLY A 213 29.36 48.73 -3.88
CA GLY A 213 30.22 49.38 -4.88
C GLY A 213 31.02 48.44 -5.76
#